data_AF-A0A0N1GVX1-F1
#
_entry.id   AF-A0A0N1GVX1-F1
#
_cell.length_a   1.000
_cell.length_b   1.000
_cell.length_c   1.000
_cell.angle_alpha   90.00
_cell.angle_beta   90.00
_cell.angle_gamma   90.00
#
_symmetry.space_group_name_H-M   'P 1'
#
loop_
_entity.id
_entity.type
_entity.pdbx_description
1 polymer ?
#
loop_
_entity_poly.entity_id
_entity_poly.type
_entity_poly.pdbx_seq_one_letter_code
_entity_poly.pdbx_strand_id
1 'polypeptide(L)'
;MSRAEQPSRRTVLAAAVAAAVAGGSAPAATAATAADSADTATAESADTATAESAPVRTVDYRSWTTYADWRAGTAKGTRAVAGLRPGVAVGAPLGTVDYTDPHTKTTATWEYATWTSPVQKLAVPSTEVIASWNASTPAGTWLQVELKGTYSDGTDTPWYVMGRWASGDQDIKRTSVDDQTDGRSTVWTDTFAIDDASTGLRLASCRLRLTLYRRPGTKLTPTVWRLGAMGSDVPDRFTVPASVPGLAQELAVPRYSQEIHLGQYPEYDSGGEAWCSPTSSQMIVEYWGGRLTAAQLAWVDPSYADPQVCHAARHTYDHQYAGCGNWPFNAAYAATFKDLQGVVTRLGSLTDLETLIAAGIPAITSQSFLKEELTGAGYGTSGHLMTVVGFTAEGDVIANDPFSADDTAVRRVYRRREFENIWLRTKRYNASGKVASGTGGVCYLYFPARPTARQCMALAAVGVPV
;
A
#
# COMPACT_ATOMS: atom_id res chain seq x y z
N MET A 1 -38.85 -13.80 1.50
CA MET A 1 -38.88 -12.37 1.83
C MET A 1 -37.49 -11.99 2.35
N SER A 2 -36.97 -10.91 1.76
CA SER A 2 -35.60 -10.37 1.80
C SER A 2 -34.79 -10.63 3.08
N ARG A 3 -33.65 -11.32 2.92
CA ARG A 3 -32.59 -11.40 3.93
C ARG A 3 -31.70 -10.18 3.71
N ALA A 4 -31.66 -9.29 4.69
CA ALA A 4 -30.88 -8.05 4.64
C ALA A 4 -29.39 -8.36 4.41
N GLU A 5 -28.85 -7.86 3.31
CA GLU A 5 -27.44 -7.88 2.98
C GLU A 5 -26.65 -7.04 4.00
N GLN A 6 -25.70 -7.69 4.67
CA GLN A 6 -24.68 -7.00 5.46
C GLN A 6 -23.71 -6.28 4.49
N PRO A 7 -23.33 -5.02 4.71
CA PRO A 7 -22.39 -4.32 3.85
C PRO A 7 -20.99 -4.94 3.97
N SER A 8 -20.50 -5.49 2.86
CA SER A 8 -19.17 -6.13 2.75
C SER A 8 -18.02 -5.13 2.98
N ARG A 9 -16.88 -5.63 3.51
CA ARG A 9 -15.61 -4.92 3.79
C ARG A 9 -14.96 -4.23 2.57
N ARG A 10 -15.62 -4.15 1.41
CA ARG A 10 -15.12 -3.53 0.17
C ARG A 10 -14.75 -2.05 0.31
N THR A 11 -15.31 -1.30 1.25
CA THR A 11 -15.30 0.18 1.20
C THR A 11 -14.04 0.86 1.75
N VAL A 12 -13.04 0.12 2.26
CA VAL A 12 -11.79 0.70 2.77
C VAL A 12 -10.54 0.08 2.15
N LEU A 13 -10.72 -1.06 1.46
CA LEU A 13 -9.70 -1.65 0.59
C LEU A 13 -9.88 -1.21 -0.88
N ALA A 14 -10.89 -0.39 -1.17
CA ALA A 14 -11.11 0.26 -2.46
C ALA A 14 -11.13 1.79 -2.30
N ALA A 15 -10.16 2.49 -2.89
CA ALA A 15 -10.18 3.93 -3.00
C ALA A 15 -11.08 4.37 -4.17
N ALA A 16 -11.89 5.41 -3.88
CA ALA A 16 -12.66 6.31 -4.75
C ALA A 16 -13.88 5.79 -5.55
N VAL A 17 -15.07 6.13 -5.07
CA VAL A 17 -16.08 6.83 -5.90
C VAL A 17 -16.51 8.07 -5.11
N ALA A 18 -16.15 9.26 -5.61
CA ALA A 18 -16.57 10.52 -5.03
C ALA A 18 -17.99 10.87 -5.50
N ALA A 19 -18.94 10.96 -4.58
CA ALA A 19 -20.22 11.63 -4.83
C ALA A 19 -20.16 13.02 -4.17
N ALA A 20 -19.94 14.06 -4.96
CA ALA A 20 -20.08 15.44 -4.53
C ALA A 20 -21.57 15.83 -4.53
N VAL A 21 -22.12 16.25 -3.39
CA VAL A 21 -23.42 16.95 -3.33
C VAL A 21 -23.18 18.35 -2.77
N ALA A 22 -23.54 19.35 -3.58
CA ALA A 22 -23.47 20.75 -3.24
C ALA A 22 -24.85 21.28 -2.79
N GLY A 23 -24.84 22.13 -1.75
CA GLY A 23 -25.77 23.24 -1.58
C GLY A 23 -26.94 23.08 -0.59
N GLY A 24 -27.04 24.02 0.36
CA GLY A 24 -28.30 24.31 1.07
C GLY A 24 -28.12 24.91 2.47
N SER A 25 -28.53 26.16 2.66
CA SER A 25 -28.26 27.07 3.77
C SER A 25 -29.10 26.86 5.05
N ALA A 26 -28.60 27.43 6.16
CA ALA A 26 -29.02 27.51 7.58
C ALA A 26 -30.44 28.15 7.85
N PRO A 27 -30.92 28.46 9.10
CA PRO A 27 -30.23 28.49 10.40
C PRO A 27 -30.99 28.13 11.72
N ALA A 28 -30.21 28.14 12.82
CA ALA A 28 -30.49 28.57 14.21
C ALA A 28 -31.47 27.80 15.15
N ALA A 29 -31.02 27.46 16.37
CA ALA A 29 -31.19 28.30 17.57
C ALA A 29 -30.80 27.64 18.91
N THR A 30 -30.12 28.45 19.74
CA THR A 30 -30.18 28.61 21.22
C THR A 30 -29.65 27.59 22.23
N ALA A 31 -29.03 28.19 23.24
CA ALA A 31 -28.26 27.66 24.35
C ALA A 31 -29.10 27.34 25.60
N ALA A 32 -28.50 26.61 26.55
CA ALA A 32 -28.73 26.80 27.98
C ALA A 32 -27.51 26.35 28.80
N THR A 33 -27.14 27.21 29.75
CA THR A 33 -26.08 27.13 30.76
C THR A 33 -26.63 26.65 32.11
N ALA A 34 -25.75 26.07 32.94
CA ALA A 34 -25.62 26.17 34.42
C ALA A 34 -25.12 24.81 34.99
N ALA A 35 -23.91 24.70 35.57
CA ALA A 35 -23.51 25.09 36.95
C ALA A 35 -24.16 24.17 37.99
N ASP A 36 -23.56 23.66 39.06
CA ASP A 36 -22.23 23.70 39.69
C ASP A 36 -22.28 22.63 40.83
N SER A 37 -21.14 22.25 41.41
CA SER A 37 -20.93 21.96 42.86
C SER A 37 -19.85 20.89 43.13
N ALA A 38 -18.84 21.35 43.88
CA ALA A 38 -17.77 20.65 44.58
C ALA A 38 -18.29 19.73 45.72
N ASP A 39 -17.53 18.95 46.50
CA ASP A 39 -16.12 18.92 46.90
C ASP A 39 -15.83 17.61 47.70
N THR A 40 -14.55 17.40 48.06
CA THR A 40 -13.95 16.58 49.16
C THR A 40 -13.42 15.14 48.93
N ALA A 41 -12.07 15.06 48.82
CA ALA A 41 -11.08 14.34 49.67
C ALA A 41 -11.48 12.98 50.32
N THR A 42 -10.68 11.91 50.40
CA THR A 42 -9.22 11.64 50.43
C THR A 42 -9.04 10.11 50.52
N ALA A 43 -8.00 9.51 49.92
CA ALA A 43 -7.19 8.42 50.52
C ALA A 43 -6.08 7.96 49.56
N GLU A 44 -4.86 7.99 50.06
CA GLU A 44 -3.63 7.47 49.45
C GLU A 44 -3.75 5.98 49.07
N SER A 45 -3.27 5.60 47.88
CA SER A 45 -2.66 4.29 47.72
C SER A 45 -1.46 4.40 46.78
N ALA A 46 -0.41 3.70 47.21
CA ALA A 46 0.95 3.90 46.79
C ALA A 46 1.19 3.60 45.31
N ASP A 47 2.00 4.50 44.76
CA ASP A 47 2.66 4.46 43.47
C ASP A 47 3.31 3.09 43.21
N THR A 48 2.65 2.29 42.37
CA THR A 48 3.30 1.21 41.64
C THR A 48 3.30 1.62 40.19
N ALA A 49 4.31 2.39 39.83
CA ALA A 49 4.73 2.60 38.46
C ALA A 49 4.87 1.23 37.79
N THR A 50 3.83 0.83 37.08
CA THR A 50 3.86 -0.29 36.17
C THR A 50 4.90 0.10 35.13
N ALA A 51 6.00 -0.64 35.09
CA ALA A 51 6.97 -0.54 34.01
C ALA A 51 6.19 -0.60 32.70
N GLU A 52 6.17 0.52 31.95
CA GLU A 52 5.56 0.57 30.62
C GLU A 52 6.14 -0.59 29.83
N SER A 53 5.32 -1.63 29.61
CA SER A 53 5.71 -2.71 28.72
C SER A 53 5.92 -2.07 27.37
N ALA A 54 7.10 -2.31 26.77
CA ALA A 54 7.37 -1.85 25.42
C ALA A 54 6.17 -2.22 24.53
N PRO A 55 5.65 -1.28 23.72
CA PRO A 55 4.43 -1.52 22.97
C PRO A 55 4.55 -2.79 22.12
N VAL A 56 3.56 -3.67 22.24
CA VAL A 56 3.52 -4.94 21.51
C VAL A 56 3.54 -4.63 20.01
N ARG A 57 4.51 -5.20 19.28
CA ARG A 57 4.57 -5.06 17.82
C ARG A 57 3.32 -5.65 17.20
N THR A 58 2.65 -4.86 16.35
CA THR A 58 1.42 -5.26 15.64
C THR A 58 1.64 -5.47 14.15
N VAL A 59 2.87 -5.31 13.68
CA VAL A 59 3.27 -5.44 12.28
C VAL A 59 4.57 -6.23 12.21
N ASP A 60 4.65 -7.14 11.25
CA ASP A 60 5.86 -7.88 10.87
C ASP A 60 6.06 -7.74 9.36
N TYR A 61 7.30 -7.49 8.94
CA TYR A 61 7.65 -7.46 7.52
C TYR A 61 8.87 -8.33 7.28
N ARG A 62 8.75 -9.22 6.30
CA ARG A 62 9.87 -10.04 5.82
C ARG A 62 9.98 -9.93 4.32
N SER A 63 11.22 -9.99 3.85
CA SER A 63 11.51 -10.06 2.43
C SER A 63 12.69 -10.99 2.13
N TRP A 64 12.74 -11.42 0.87
CA TRP A 64 13.86 -12.12 0.24
C TRP A 64 14.47 -11.15 -0.77
N THR A 65 15.73 -10.77 -0.56
CA THR A 65 16.42 -9.76 -1.39
C THR A 65 17.85 -10.15 -1.73
N THR A 66 18.48 -11.00 -0.91
CA THR A 66 19.89 -11.39 -1.09
C THR A 66 20.03 -12.68 -1.91
N TYR A 67 21.23 -12.92 -2.44
CA TYR A 67 21.51 -14.19 -3.13
C TYR A 67 21.29 -15.41 -2.23
N ALA A 68 21.62 -15.31 -0.94
CA ALA A 68 21.39 -16.36 0.04
C ALA A 68 19.88 -16.63 0.25
N ASP A 69 19.07 -15.56 0.31
CA ASP A 69 17.61 -15.67 0.40
C ASP A 69 17.04 -16.44 -0.80
N TRP A 70 17.46 -16.08 -2.02
CA TRP A 70 17.01 -16.75 -3.24
C TRP A 70 17.46 -18.21 -3.30
N ARG A 71 18.65 -18.53 -2.77
CA ARG A 71 19.17 -19.90 -2.68
C ARG A 71 18.49 -20.74 -1.61
N ALA A 72 17.92 -20.13 -0.57
CA ALA A 72 17.22 -20.84 0.50
C ALA A 72 15.83 -21.32 0.08
N GLY A 73 15.21 -20.70 -0.93
CA GLY A 73 13.93 -21.15 -1.49
C GLY A 73 14.04 -22.39 -2.37
N THR A 74 12.92 -23.08 -2.52
CA THR A 74 12.80 -24.24 -3.40
C THR A 74 12.63 -23.77 -4.85
N ALA A 75 13.69 -23.91 -5.63
CA ALA A 75 13.69 -23.58 -7.06
C ALA A 75 13.24 -24.78 -7.91
N LYS A 76 12.25 -24.57 -8.77
CA LYS A 76 11.85 -25.51 -9.81
C LYS A 76 11.90 -24.78 -11.15
N GLY A 77 12.98 -24.98 -11.88
CA GLY A 77 13.26 -24.32 -13.14
C GLY A 77 13.70 -22.85 -13.04
N THR A 78 13.67 -22.27 -11.84
CA THR A 78 14.24 -20.95 -11.57
C THR A 78 15.72 -21.06 -11.18
N ARG A 79 16.43 -19.94 -11.24
CA ARG A 79 17.81 -19.81 -10.74
C ARG A 79 17.98 -18.50 -9.99
N ALA A 80 18.74 -18.54 -8.89
CA ALA A 80 19.22 -17.35 -8.22
C ALA A 80 20.26 -16.65 -9.10
N VAL A 81 20.13 -15.33 -9.24
CA VAL A 81 21.04 -14.45 -9.97
C VAL A 81 21.81 -13.64 -8.95
N ALA A 82 23.14 -13.77 -8.95
CA ALA A 82 24.03 -12.97 -8.11
C ALA A 82 24.29 -11.59 -8.75
N GLY A 83 24.92 -10.69 -7.99
CA GLY A 83 25.34 -9.38 -8.45
C GLY A 83 24.98 -8.27 -7.47
N LEU A 84 25.03 -7.02 -7.94
CA LEU A 84 24.73 -5.83 -7.13
C LEU A 84 23.26 -5.77 -6.67
N ARG A 85 22.37 -6.41 -7.42
CA ARG A 85 20.94 -6.54 -7.09
C ARG A 85 20.55 -8.00 -7.31
N PRO A 86 20.77 -8.88 -6.32
CA PRO A 86 20.44 -10.29 -6.44
C PRO A 86 18.96 -10.50 -6.72
N GLY A 87 18.64 -11.56 -7.45
CA GLY A 87 17.26 -11.85 -7.82
C GLY A 87 17.03 -13.31 -8.14
N VAL A 88 15.83 -13.61 -8.58
CA VAL A 88 15.44 -14.91 -9.15
C VAL A 88 14.89 -14.72 -10.55
N ALA A 89 15.30 -15.61 -11.45
CA ALA A 89 14.99 -15.59 -12.88
C ALA A 89 14.66 -17.00 -13.38
N VAL A 90 14.10 -17.10 -14.58
CA VAL A 90 13.92 -18.39 -15.27
C VAL A 90 15.30 -18.96 -15.63
N GLY A 91 15.54 -20.21 -15.24
CA GLY A 91 16.66 -21.04 -15.66
C GLY A 91 16.22 -21.96 -16.80
N ALA A 92 15.95 -23.22 -16.47
CA ALA A 92 15.32 -24.18 -17.38
C ALA A 92 13.82 -24.23 -17.08
N PRO A 93 12.92 -23.86 -18.01
CA PRO A 93 11.48 -23.88 -17.74
C PRO A 93 11.01 -25.29 -17.38
N LEU A 94 10.00 -25.38 -16.52
CA LEU A 94 9.38 -26.65 -16.12
C LEU A 94 8.52 -27.27 -17.22
N GLY A 95 8.04 -26.42 -18.13
CA GLY A 95 7.17 -26.78 -19.22
C GLY A 95 6.48 -25.54 -19.75
N THR A 96 5.42 -25.75 -20.51
CA THR A 96 4.56 -24.69 -21.04
C THR A 96 3.17 -24.77 -20.44
N VAL A 97 2.50 -23.63 -20.37
CA VAL A 97 1.10 -23.50 -19.98
C VAL A 97 0.41 -22.47 -20.86
N ASP A 98 -0.82 -22.74 -21.25
CA ASP A 98 -1.66 -21.75 -21.92
C ASP A 98 -2.34 -20.87 -20.88
N TYR A 99 -2.20 -19.56 -21.05
CA TYR A 99 -2.87 -18.56 -20.23
C TYR A 99 -3.83 -17.77 -21.11
N THR A 100 -5.11 -17.82 -20.76
CA THR A 100 -6.13 -16.93 -21.31
C THR A 100 -6.27 -15.74 -20.38
N ASP A 101 -5.90 -14.57 -20.88
CA ASP A 101 -6.06 -13.32 -20.14
C ASP A 101 -7.56 -13.03 -19.95
N PRO A 102 -8.04 -12.86 -18.71
CA PRO A 102 -9.47 -12.75 -18.43
C PRO A 102 -10.08 -11.45 -18.97
N HIS A 103 -9.27 -10.45 -19.29
CA HIS A 103 -9.73 -9.11 -19.69
C HIS A 103 -9.71 -8.93 -21.21
N THR A 104 -8.72 -9.49 -21.88
CA THR A 104 -8.61 -9.45 -23.36
C THR A 104 -9.17 -10.69 -24.05
N LYS A 105 -9.41 -11.77 -23.29
CA LYS A 105 -9.79 -13.10 -23.79
C LYS A 105 -8.78 -13.73 -24.76
N THR A 106 -7.59 -13.16 -24.87
CA THR A 106 -6.53 -13.69 -25.72
C THR A 106 -5.79 -14.81 -25.00
N THR A 107 -5.60 -15.94 -25.67
CA THR A 107 -4.81 -17.06 -25.16
C THR A 107 -3.40 -17.02 -25.74
N ALA A 108 -2.42 -17.22 -24.87
CA ALA A 108 -1.02 -17.34 -25.24
C ALA A 108 -0.35 -18.48 -24.46
N THR A 109 0.55 -19.20 -25.12
CA THR A 109 1.41 -20.19 -24.48
C THR A 109 2.62 -19.52 -23.84
N TRP A 110 2.97 -19.98 -22.63
CA TRP A 110 4.08 -19.46 -21.83
C TRP A 110 4.93 -20.60 -21.29
N GLU A 111 6.25 -20.47 -21.40
CA GLU A 111 7.17 -21.24 -20.57
C GLU A 111 7.11 -20.71 -19.14
N TYR A 112 7.12 -21.61 -18.15
CA TYR A 112 7.05 -21.20 -16.74
C TYR A 112 8.11 -21.87 -15.87
N ALA A 113 8.46 -21.19 -14.79
CA ALA A 113 9.30 -21.71 -13.72
C ALA A 113 8.79 -21.22 -12.37
N THR A 114 9.03 -21.97 -11.29
CA THR A 114 8.57 -21.58 -9.95
C THR A 114 9.71 -21.46 -8.96
N TRP A 115 9.55 -20.53 -8.03
CA TRP A 115 10.37 -20.41 -6.83
C TRP A 115 9.43 -20.29 -5.63
N THR A 116 9.62 -21.12 -4.61
CA THR A 116 8.81 -21.06 -3.38
C THR A 116 9.69 -20.76 -2.19
N SER A 117 9.30 -19.78 -1.38
CA SER A 117 10.04 -19.42 -0.18
C SER A 117 10.07 -20.56 0.85
N PRO A 118 11.06 -20.57 1.76
CA PRO A 118 10.92 -21.28 3.03
C PRO A 118 9.65 -20.83 3.78
N VAL A 119 9.22 -21.61 4.77
CA VAL A 119 8.17 -21.16 5.69
C VAL A 119 8.66 -19.96 6.47
N GLN A 120 7.94 -18.87 6.38
CA GLN A 120 8.11 -17.71 7.24
C GLN A 120 7.12 -17.81 8.39
N LYS A 121 7.64 -18.01 9.61
CA LYS A 121 6.84 -17.76 10.82
C LYS A 121 6.68 -16.25 10.97
N LEU A 122 5.45 -15.81 11.16
CA LEU A 122 5.15 -14.39 11.39
C LEU A 122 5.43 -14.08 12.86
N ALA A 123 6.29 -13.10 13.12
CA ALA A 123 6.57 -12.65 14.48
C ALA A 123 5.32 -12.04 15.13
N VAL A 124 4.42 -11.52 14.29
CA VAL A 124 3.07 -11.10 14.64
C VAL A 124 2.08 -12.01 13.92
N PRO A 125 1.48 -13.02 14.58
CA PRO A 125 0.39 -13.79 14.01
C PRO A 125 -0.70 -12.83 13.51
N SER A 126 -1.00 -12.87 12.22
CA SER A 126 -1.61 -11.75 11.52
C SER A 126 -3.09 -11.96 11.24
N THR A 127 -3.88 -10.90 11.28
CA THR A 127 -5.24 -10.83 10.73
C THR A 127 -5.24 -10.42 9.27
N GLU A 128 -4.21 -9.69 8.82
CA GLU A 128 -4.06 -9.27 7.43
C GLU A 128 -2.64 -9.52 6.93
N VAL A 129 -2.50 -9.85 5.63
CA VAL A 129 -1.20 -9.97 4.97
C VAL A 129 -1.24 -9.36 3.57
N ILE A 130 -0.25 -8.51 3.26
CA ILE A 130 -0.03 -7.96 1.92
C ILE A 130 1.28 -8.53 1.38
N ALA A 131 1.21 -9.29 0.29
CA ALA A 131 2.38 -9.73 -0.46
C ALA A 131 2.78 -8.65 -1.47
N SER A 132 4.05 -8.28 -1.52
CA SER A 132 4.57 -7.31 -2.48
C SER A 132 5.85 -7.80 -3.14
N TRP A 133 6.09 -7.32 -4.35
CA TRP A 133 7.23 -7.72 -5.17
C TRP A 133 7.80 -6.55 -5.93
N ASN A 134 8.95 -6.80 -6.51
CA ASN A 134 9.85 -5.79 -7.04
C ASN A 134 10.60 -6.52 -8.15
N ALA A 135 10.23 -6.21 -9.40
CA ALA A 135 10.62 -7.03 -10.54
C ALA A 135 10.76 -6.23 -11.84
N SER A 136 11.57 -6.74 -12.75
CA SER A 136 11.61 -6.33 -14.15
C SER A 136 11.00 -7.45 -14.95
N THR A 137 10.02 -7.10 -15.77
CA THR A 137 9.44 -8.02 -16.74
C THR A 137 9.60 -7.38 -18.12
N PRO A 138 10.69 -7.65 -18.84
CA PRO A 138 10.82 -7.27 -20.24
C PRO A 138 9.62 -7.78 -21.06
N ALA A 139 9.32 -7.12 -22.18
CA ALA A 139 8.25 -7.57 -23.08
C ALA A 139 8.39 -9.06 -23.42
N GLY A 140 7.28 -9.78 -23.42
CA GLY A 140 7.26 -11.24 -23.54
C GLY A 140 7.50 -11.97 -22.22
N THR A 141 7.38 -11.29 -21.07
CA THR A 141 7.51 -11.90 -19.74
C THR A 141 6.53 -11.30 -18.74
N TRP A 142 6.16 -12.07 -17.72
CA TRP A 142 5.31 -11.61 -16.61
C TRP A 142 5.48 -12.56 -15.41
N LEU A 143 4.85 -12.25 -14.29
CA LEU A 143 4.90 -13.07 -13.08
C LEU A 143 3.55 -13.20 -12.38
N GLN A 144 3.41 -14.25 -11.59
CA GLN A 144 2.34 -14.43 -10.61
C GLN A 144 2.95 -14.57 -9.22
N VAL A 145 2.34 -13.91 -8.23
CA VAL A 145 2.67 -14.08 -6.81
C VAL A 145 1.53 -14.77 -6.10
N GLU A 146 1.87 -15.77 -5.29
CA GLU A 146 0.90 -16.59 -4.56
C GLU A 146 1.28 -16.70 -3.08
N LEU A 147 0.28 -16.78 -2.21
CA LEU A 147 0.43 -16.94 -0.77
C LEU A 147 -0.25 -18.23 -0.33
N LYS A 148 0.43 -19.01 0.52
CA LYS A 148 -0.19 -20.06 1.32
C LYS A 148 0.19 -19.87 2.78
N GLY A 149 -0.80 -19.90 3.66
CA GLY A 149 -0.63 -19.76 5.09
C GLY A 149 -0.91 -21.04 5.86
N THR A 150 -0.46 -21.03 7.11
CA THR A 150 -0.91 -21.94 8.18
C THR A 150 -1.52 -21.08 9.28
N TYR A 151 -2.75 -21.38 9.65
CA TYR A 151 -3.49 -20.73 10.72
C TYR A 151 -2.92 -21.07 12.10
N SER A 152 -3.29 -20.29 13.11
CA SER A 152 -2.90 -20.50 14.51
C SER A 152 -3.42 -21.81 15.12
N ASP A 153 -4.45 -22.42 14.54
CA ASP A 153 -4.96 -23.75 14.92
C ASP A 153 -4.23 -24.92 14.23
N GLY A 154 -3.22 -24.62 13.39
CA GLY A 154 -2.42 -25.61 12.67
C GLY A 154 -2.99 -26.06 11.32
N THR A 155 -4.18 -25.61 10.93
CA THR A 155 -4.74 -25.89 9.60
C THR A 155 -4.16 -24.96 8.54
N ASP A 156 -4.20 -25.36 7.27
CA ASP A 156 -3.63 -24.60 6.15
C ASP A 156 -4.71 -23.84 5.37
N THR A 157 -4.34 -22.69 4.81
CA THR A 157 -5.12 -22.04 3.75
C THR A 157 -4.94 -22.79 2.42
N PRO A 158 -5.83 -22.58 1.42
CA PRO A 158 -5.47 -22.83 0.03
C PRO A 158 -4.33 -21.90 -0.43
N TRP A 159 -3.82 -22.12 -1.64
CA TRP A 159 -2.98 -21.11 -2.29
C TRP A 159 -3.86 -20.02 -2.86
N TYR A 160 -3.58 -18.77 -2.48
CA TYR A 160 -4.20 -17.58 -3.03
C TYR A 160 -3.27 -16.91 -4.03
N VAL A 161 -3.81 -16.42 -5.14
CA VAL A 161 -3.11 -15.55 -6.09
C VAL A 161 -3.20 -14.12 -5.59
N MET A 162 -2.06 -13.56 -5.20
CA MET A 162 -1.95 -12.19 -4.70
C MET A 162 -1.80 -11.15 -5.82
N GLY A 163 -1.50 -11.60 -7.05
CA GLY A 163 -1.50 -10.75 -8.23
C GLY A 163 -0.80 -11.38 -9.42
N ARG A 164 -1.24 -11.01 -10.62
CA ARG A 164 -0.56 -11.27 -11.89
C ARG A 164 -0.05 -9.95 -12.45
N TRP A 165 1.24 -9.87 -12.72
CA TRP A 165 1.91 -8.60 -12.97
C TRP A 165 2.90 -8.64 -14.12
N ALA A 166 2.90 -7.56 -14.89
CA ALA A 166 3.91 -7.18 -15.86
C ALA A 166 4.21 -5.67 -15.71
N SER A 167 5.39 -5.22 -16.12
CA SER A 167 5.77 -3.81 -16.12
C SER A 167 5.00 -3.03 -17.20
N GLY A 168 4.75 -3.68 -18.35
CA GLY A 168 3.86 -3.17 -19.40
C GLY A 168 2.48 -3.82 -19.37
N ASP A 169 1.65 -3.48 -20.37
CA ASP A 169 0.24 -3.90 -20.47
C ASP A 169 -0.09 -4.62 -21.79
N GLN A 170 0.94 -5.07 -22.52
CA GLN A 170 0.83 -5.73 -23.83
C GLN A 170 0.91 -7.26 -23.73
N ASP A 171 1.59 -7.78 -22.71
CA ASP A 171 1.76 -9.24 -22.51
C ASP A 171 0.55 -9.86 -21.79
N ILE A 172 0.12 -9.18 -20.73
CA ILE A 172 -1.10 -9.46 -19.96
C ILE A 172 -1.70 -8.14 -19.50
N LYS A 173 -3.00 -8.13 -19.24
CA LYS A 173 -3.68 -7.13 -18.44
C LYS A 173 -3.52 -7.51 -16.97
N ARG A 174 -2.62 -6.80 -16.32
CA ARG A 174 -2.22 -7.02 -14.92
C ARG A 174 -3.45 -6.94 -14.03
N THR A 175 -3.53 -7.85 -13.08
CA THR A 175 -4.82 -8.13 -12.46
C THR A 175 -4.67 -8.78 -11.09
N SER A 176 -5.48 -8.32 -10.14
CA SER A 176 -5.88 -9.11 -8.97
C SER A 176 -6.80 -10.27 -9.40
N VAL A 177 -7.18 -11.12 -8.44
CA VAL A 177 -8.08 -12.25 -8.67
C VAL A 177 -9.19 -12.22 -7.62
N ASP A 178 -10.42 -12.13 -8.08
CA ASP A 178 -11.63 -12.08 -7.24
C ASP A 178 -12.02 -13.46 -6.69
N ASP A 179 -12.97 -13.43 -5.75
CA ASP A 179 -13.70 -14.59 -5.22
C ASP A 179 -12.81 -15.67 -4.57
N GLN A 180 -11.68 -15.23 -4.01
CA GLN A 180 -10.73 -16.08 -3.31
C GLN A 180 -11.04 -16.14 -1.81
N THR A 181 -11.70 -17.22 -1.37
CA THR A 181 -12.02 -17.46 0.06
C THR A 181 -12.01 -18.95 0.40
N ASP A 182 -11.76 -19.28 1.67
CA ASP A 182 -11.94 -20.61 2.26
C ASP A 182 -12.99 -20.64 3.37
N GLY A 183 -13.77 -19.57 3.53
CA GLY A 183 -14.77 -19.39 4.59
C GLY A 183 -14.19 -19.00 5.96
N ARG A 184 -12.86 -18.81 6.04
CA ARG A 184 -12.15 -18.33 7.23
C ARG A 184 -11.27 -17.14 6.93
N SER A 185 -10.79 -17.06 5.69
CA SER A 185 -10.03 -15.98 5.13
C SER A 185 -10.49 -15.67 3.71
N THR A 186 -10.27 -14.42 3.31
CA THR A 186 -10.60 -13.91 1.98
C THR A 186 -9.47 -13.00 1.49
N VAL A 187 -9.17 -13.05 0.19
CA VAL A 187 -8.31 -12.03 -0.44
C VAL A 187 -9.19 -10.92 -1.02
N TRP A 188 -8.97 -9.70 -0.54
CA TRP A 188 -9.62 -8.49 -1.02
C TRP A 188 -8.64 -7.71 -1.88
N THR A 189 -8.77 -7.84 -3.21
CA THR A 189 -7.87 -7.26 -4.23
C THR A 189 -6.40 -7.70 -4.08
N ASP A 190 -5.70 -7.20 -3.07
CA ASP A 190 -4.28 -7.43 -2.80
C ASP A 190 -3.98 -7.82 -1.34
N THR A 191 -5.01 -7.86 -0.48
CA THR A 191 -4.87 -8.09 0.97
C THR A 191 -5.56 -9.38 1.37
N PHE A 192 -4.78 -10.35 1.86
CA PHE A 192 -5.33 -11.48 2.60
C PHE A 192 -5.89 -10.97 3.93
N ALA A 193 -7.10 -11.37 4.31
CA ALA A 193 -7.71 -11.03 5.58
C ALA A 193 -8.39 -12.24 6.23
N ILE A 194 -8.25 -12.37 7.55
CA ILE A 194 -9.09 -13.25 8.36
C ILE A 194 -10.51 -12.67 8.40
N ASP A 195 -11.50 -13.49 8.06
CA ASP A 195 -12.88 -13.04 7.93
C ASP A 195 -13.45 -12.59 9.29
N ASP A 196 -13.20 -13.37 10.35
CA ASP A 196 -13.59 -13.02 11.72
C ASP A 196 -12.40 -13.10 12.70
N ALA A 197 -11.71 -11.97 12.85
CA ALA A 197 -10.60 -11.83 13.78
C ALA A 197 -11.01 -11.96 15.27
N SER A 198 -12.30 -11.81 15.60
CA SER A 198 -12.78 -11.90 16.99
C SER A 198 -12.73 -13.33 17.54
N THR A 199 -12.67 -14.33 16.65
CA THR A 199 -12.47 -15.74 17.01
C THR A 199 -11.08 -16.04 17.59
N GLY A 200 -10.14 -15.09 17.49
CA GLY A 200 -8.73 -15.30 17.83
C GLY A 200 -7.93 -16.05 16.75
N LEU A 201 -8.56 -16.42 15.62
CA LEU A 201 -7.85 -17.02 14.49
C LEU A 201 -6.86 -16.01 13.91
N ARG A 202 -5.64 -16.49 13.62
CA ARG A 202 -4.57 -15.71 12.99
C ARG A 202 -3.88 -16.54 11.93
N LEU A 203 -3.27 -15.87 10.95
CA LEU A 203 -2.25 -16.49 10.12
C LEU A 203 -0.93 -16.54 10.91
N ALA A 204 -0.46 -17.73 11.26
CA ALA A 204 0.73 -17.90 12.10
C ALA A 204 2.02 -17.99 11.26
N SER A 205 1.92 -18.50 10.04
CA SER A 205 3.06 -18.56 9.11
C SER A 205 2.58 -18.53 7.67
N CYS A 206 3.47 -18.18 6.75
CA CYS A 206 3.18 -18.20 5.32
C CYS A 206 4.35 -18.69 4.48
N ARG A 207 4.04 -19.05 3.24
CA ARG A 207 4.98 -19.24 2.13
C ARG A 207 4.52 -18.38 0.98
N LEU A 208 5.47 -17.76 0.29
CA LEU A 208 5.21 -17.10 -0.98
C LEU A 208 5.74 -17.96 -2.12
N ARG A 209 5.01 -17.99 -3.24
CA ARG A 209 5.45 -18.63 -4.48
C ARG A 209 5.45 -17.59 -5.60
N LEU A 210 6.56 -17.56 -6.32
CA LEU A 210 6.70 -16.88 -7.60
C LEU A 210 6.50 -17.91 -8.70
N THR A 211 5.62 -17.61 -9.64
CA THR A 211 5.60 -18.27 -10.95
C THR A 211 6.03 -17.26 -11.99
N LEU A 212 7.14 -17.54 -12.65
CA LEU A 212 7.78 -16.68 -13.64
C LEU A 212 7.45 -17.20 -15.03
N TYR A 213 6.99 -16.31 -15.92
CA TYR A 213 6.56 -16.66 -17.27
C TYR A 213 7.38 -15.94 -18.33
N ARG A 214 7.65 -16.62 -19.44
CA ARG A 214 8.23 -16.03 -20.66
C ARG A 214 7.65 -16.66 -21.91
N ARG A 215 7.71 -15.96 -23.04
CA ARG A 215 7.35 -16.52 -24.35
C ARG A 215 8.26 -17.72 -24.69
N PRO A 216 7.69 -18.83 -25.21
CA PRO A 216 8.46 -20.01 -25.57
C PRO A 216 9.60 -19.71 -26.54
N GLY A 217 10.73 -20.40 -26.35
CA GLY A 217 11.92 -20.25 -27.22
C GLY A 217 12.71 -18.96 -27.04
N THR A 218 12.28 -18.04 -26.18
CA THR A 218 13.04 -16.80 -25.89
C THR A 218 14.05 -17.01 -24.75
N LYS A 219 15.09 -16.17 -24.71
CA LYS A 219 16.04 -16.10 -23.59
C LYS A 219 15.70 -14.99 -22.58
N LEU A 220 14.65 -14.21 -22.85
CA LEU A 220 14.18 -13.17 -21.95
C LEU A 220 13.68 -13.81 -20.64
N THR A 221 13.86 -13.11 -19.53
CA THR A 221 13.41 -13.60 -18.24
C THR A 221 12.85 -12.44 -17.43
N PRO A 222 11.70 -12.62 -16.78
CA PRO A 222 11.35 -11.73 -15.68
C PRO A 222 12.40 -11.96 -14.58
N THR A 223 12.80 -10.89 -13.90
CA THR A 223 13.75 -10.97 -12.79
C THR A 223 13.12 -10.30 -11.58
N VAL A 224 12.98 -11.04 -10.49
CA VAL A 224 12.44 -10.54 -9.22
C VAL A 224 13.59 -10.33 -8.26
N TRP A 225 13.78 -9.12 -7.75
CA TRP A 225 14.88 -8.75 -6.84
C TRP A 225 14.43 -8.50 -5.41
N ARG A 226 13.12 -8.35 -5.18
CA ARG A 226 12.52 -8.40 -3.85
C ARG A 226 11.16 -9.07 -3.93
N LEU A 227 10.92 -9.97 -2.99
CA LEU A 227 9.61 -10.53 -2.67
C LEU A 227 9.42 -10.37 -1.17
N GLY A 228 8.26 -9.95 -0.70
CA GLY A 228 8.01 -9.80 0.73
C GLY A 228 6.54 -9.91 1.11
N ALA A 229 6.32 -10.09 2.40
CA ALA A 229 5.00 -10.09 3.03
C ALA A 229 5.04 -9.17 4.26
N MET A 230 4.11 -8.21 4.30
CA MET A 230 3.75 -7.51 5.52
C MET A 230 2.57 -8.25 6.14
N GLY A 231 2.74 -8.77 7.35
CA GLY A 231 1.66 -9.28 8.18
C GLY A 231 1.34 -8.30 9.30
N SER A 232 0.07 -8.19 9.67
CA SER A 232 -0.34 -7.32 10.77
C SER A 232 -1.51 -7.86 11.59
N ASP A 233 -1.53 -7.50 12.86
CA ASP A 233 -2.66 -7.64 13.78
C ASP A 233 -2.86 -6.31 14.54
N VAL A 234 -3.29 -5.28 13.81
CA VAL A 234 -3.55 -3.96 14.39
C VAL A 234 -4.94 -3.97 15.03
N PRO A 235 -5.07 -3.66 16.33
CA PRO A 235 -6.36 -3.73 17.02
C PRO A 235 -7.36 -2.71 16.47
N ASP A 236 -8.64 -3.03 16.64
CA ASP A 236 -9.75 -2.11 16.38
C ASP A 236 -9.61 -0.86 17.27
N ARG A 237 -9.49 0.31 16.64
CA ARG A 237 -9.32 1.58 17.33
C ARG A 237 -9.89 2.73 16.50
N PHE A 238 -10.64 3.62 17.14
CA PHE A 238 -11.16 4.85 16.55
C PHE A 238 -10.19 6.03 16.68
N THR A 239 -9.32 5.93 17.69
CA THR A 239 -8.26 6.90 17.95
C THR A 239 -6.95 6.20 18.24
N VAL A 240 -5.86 6.96 18.14
CA VAL A 240 -4.51 6.51 18.48
C VAL A 240 -3.88 7.43 19.53
N PRO A 241 -2.86 6.97 20.28
CA PRO A 241 -2.06 7.87 21.12
C PRO A 241 -1.45 8.99 20.27
N ALA A 242 -1.38 10.19 20.83
CA ALA A 242 -0.74 11.32 20.15
C ALA A 242 0.78 11.18 20.23
N SER A 243 1.48 11.32 19.10
CA SER A 243 2.94 11.43 19.10
C SER A 243 3.40 12.85 19.41
N VAL A 244 4.57 12.95 20.06
CA VAL A 244 5.25 14.22 20.31
C VAL A 244 6.08 14.61 19.08
N PRO A 245 5.96 15.84 18.55
CA PRO A 245 6.81 16.33 17.47
C PRO A 245 8.30 16.24 17.81
N GLY A 246 9.10 15.67 16.90
CA GLY A 246 10.55 15.55 17.06
C GLY A 246 11.38 16.10 15.89
N LEU A 247 10.76 16.48 14.78
CA LEU A 247 11.45 16.87 13.54
C LEU A 247 10.80 18.09 12.90
N ALA A 248 11.63 19.01 12.38
CA ALA A 248 11.22 20.09 11.50
C ALA A 248 12.07 20.04 10.22
N GLN A 249 11.50 19.52 9.15
CA GLN A 249 12.19 19.27 7.89
C GLN A 249 11.18 19.07 6.77
N GLU A 250 11.46 19.59 5.56
CA GLU A 250 10.67 19.33 4.36
C GLU A 250 11.59 18.82 3.25
N LEU A 251 11.19 17.70 2.63
CA LEU A 251 11.86 17.12 1.48
C LEU A 251 11.34 17.78 0.20
N ALA A 252 12.24 18.08 -0.73
CA ALA A 252 11.91 18.70 -2.01
C ALA A 252 11.32 17.69 -3.01
N VAL A 253 10.20 17.06 -2.64
CA VAL A 253 9.46 16.13 -3.49
C VAL A 253 8.63 16.93 -4.51
N PRO A 254 8.68 16.59 -5.82
CA PRO A 254 7.82 17.17 -6.84
C PRO A 254 6.33 17.09 -6.48
N ARG A 255 5.55 18.00 -7.05
CA ARG A 255 4.13 18.16 -6.73
C ARG A 255 3.33 17.92 -7.99
N TYR A 256 2.41 16.97 -7.93
CA TYR A 256 1.50 16.67 -9.03
C TYR A 256 0.07 16.59 -8.52
N SER A 257 -0.83 17.27 -9.20
CA SER A 257 -2.26 17.15 -8.99
C SER A 257 -2.81 15.99 -9.82
N GLN A 258 -3.69 15.19 -9.23
CA GLN A 258 -4.47 14.23 -10.01
C GLN A 258 -5.63 14.92 -10.74
N GLU A 259 -6.19 16.00 -10.19
CA GLU A 259 -7.43 16.63 -10.67
C GLU A 259 -7.26 17.36 -12.00
N ILE A 260 -6.04 17.75 -12.38
CA ILE A 260 -5.78 18.29 -13.73
C ILE A 260 -6.04 17.26 -14.84
N HIS A 261 -6.12 15.97 -14.47
CA HIS A 261 -6.40 14.86 -15.36
C HIS A 261 -7.85 14.39 -15.32
N LEU A 262 -8.76 15.17 -14.74
CA LEU A 262 -10.20 14.87 -14.69
C LEU A 262 -10.71 14.48 -16.08
N GLY A 263 -11.29 13.29 -16.21
CA GLY A 263 -11.81 12.76 -17.49
C GLY A 263 -10.77 12.45 -18.58
N GLN A 264 -9.47 12.59 -18.31
CA GLN A 264 -8.40 12.13 -19.21
C GLN A 264 -8.18 10.62 -19.03
N TYR A 265 -8.16 9.86 -20.14
CA TYR A 265 -8.06 8.39 -20.13
C TYR A 265 -9.06 7.69 -19.19
N PRO A 266 -10.37 7.85 -19.44
CA PRO A 266 -11.41 7.32 -18.57
C PRO A 266 -11.40 5.79 -18.42
N GLU A 267 -10.74 5.07 -19.34
CA GLU A 267 -10.50 3.63 -19.22
C GLU A 267 -9.64 3.25 -18.01
N TYR A 268 -8.90 4.18 -17.41
CA TYR A 268 -8.12 3.98 -16.20
C TYR A 268 -8.82 4.60 -15.01
N ASP A 269 -9.99 4.09 -14.63
CA ASP A 269 -10.72 4.54 -13.42
C ASP A 269 -11.34 5.94 -13.54
N SER A 270 -12.00 6.22 -14.67
CA SER A 270 -12.65 7.50 -15.00
C SER A 270 -11.72 8.71 -15.20
N GLY A 271 -10.41 8.55 -14.94
CA GLY A 271 -9.41 9.59 -15.10
C GLY A 271 -8.83 10.03 -13.76
N GLY A 272 -8.28 11.25 -13.73
CA GLY A 272 -7.59 11.85 -12.59
C GLY A 272 -8.30 11.71 -11.24
N GLU A 273 -9.63 11.63 -11.21
CA GLU A 273 -10.49 11.50 -10.02
C GLU A 273 -10.06 10.38 -9.05
N ALA A 274 -9.47 9.31 -9.57
CA ALA A 274 -9.07 8.13 -8.80
C ALA A 274 -7.55 7.84 -8.85
N TRP A 275 -6.74 8.80 -9.28
CA TRP A 275 -5.29 8.62 -9.50
C TRP A 275 -4.40 9.03 -8.32
N CYS A 276 -4.94 9.16 -7.11
CA CYS A 276 -4.16 9.56 -5.92
C CYS A 276 -2.91 8.69 -5.69
N SER A 277 -3.01 7.37 -5.88
CA SER A 277 -1.91 6.41 -5.69
C SER A 277 -0.82 6.52 -6.77
N PRO A 278 -1.13 6.43 -8.08
CA PRO A 278 -0.12 6.63 -9.12
C PRO A 278 0.51 8.03 -9.10
N THR A 279 -0.28 9.07 -8.80
CA THR A 279 0.22 10.46 -8.71
C THR A 279 1.23 10.59 -7.56
N SER A 280 0.89 10.11 -6.36
CA SER A 280 1.80 10.06 -5.21
C SER A 280 3.04 9.20 -5.48
N SER A 281 2.86 8.07 -6.17
CA SER A 281 3.95 7.19 -6.55
C SER A 281 4.94 7.90 -7.47
N GLN A 282 4.45 8.61 -8.48
CA GLN A 282 5.27 9.33 -9.44
C GLN A 282 6.04 10.49 -8.78
N MET A 283 5.44 11.20 -7.82
CA MET A 283 6.14 12.23 -7.04
C MET A 283 7.40 11.67 -6.36
N ILE A 284 7.29 10.53 -5.65
CA ILE A 284 8.45 9.95 -4.96
C ILE A 284 9.45 9.32 -5.95
N VAL A 285 8.97 8.69 -7.02
CA VAL A 285 9.84 8.15 -8.08
C VAL A 285 10.74 9.26 -8.63
N GLU A 286 10.19 10.44 -8.92
CA GLU A 286 10.97 11.57 -9.43
C GLU A 286 11.83 12.27 -8.39
N TYR A 287 11.41 12.30 -7.12
CA TYR A 287 12.26 12.75 -6.01
C TYR A 287 13.58 11.98 -5.96
N TRP A 288 13.53 10.67 -6.24
CA TRP A 288 14.73 9.84 -6.34
C TRP A 288 15.42 9.86 -7.72
N GLY A 289 14.97 10.73 -8.63
CA GLY A 289 15.55 10.89 -9.97
C GLY A 289 15.04 9.90 -11.02
N GLY A 290 14.02 9.10 -10.71
CA GLY A 290 13.35 8.24 -11.68
C GLY A 290 12.55 9.08 -12.67
N ARG A 291 13.04 9.24 -13.90
CA ARG A 291 12.35 10.00 -14.96
C ARG A 291 12.04 9.12 -16.16
N LEU A 292 10.82 9.26 -16.67
CA LEU A 292 10.41 8.65 -17.92
C LEU A 292 11.05 9.38 -19.10
N THR A 293 11.41 8.64 -20.14
CA THR A 293 11.92 9.20 -21.39
C THR A 293 10.77 9.70 -22.27
N ALA A 294 11.06 10.63 -23.19
CA ALA A 294 10.07 11.10 -24.17
C ALA A 294 9.43 9.94 -24.96
N ALA A 295 10.20 8.89 -25.29
CA ALA A 295 9.67 7.71 -25.96
C ALA A 295 8.66 6.92 -25.12
N GLN A 296 8.87 6.84 -23.79
CA GLN A 296 7.93 6.20 -22.87
C GLN A 296 6.65 7.02 -22.65
N LEU A 297 6.72 8.33 -22.86
CA LEU A 297 5.60 9.26 -22.73
C LEU A 297 4.88 9.52 -24.05
N ALA A 298 5.43 9.07 -25.18
CA ALA A 298 4.91 9.38 -26.52
C ALA A 298 3.50 8.85 -26.81
N TRP A 299 2.98 7.95 -25.98
CA TRP A 299 1.60 7.48 -26.08
C TRP A 299 0.59 8.47 -25.48
N VAL A 300 1.05 9.38 -24.61
CA VAL A 300 0.20 10.37 -23.95
C VAL A 300 -0.07 11.52 -24.92
N ASP A 301 -1.34 11.91 -25.04
CA ASP A 301 -1.78 13.12 -25.72
C ASP A 301 -0.91 14.33 -25.28
N PRO A 302 -0.20 14.98 -26.23
CA PRO A 302 0.74 16.05 -25.91
C PRO A 302 0.06 17.33 -25.39
N SER A 303 -1.28 17.42 -25.45
CA SER A 303 -2.03 18.53 -24.84
C SER A 303 -2.23 18.37 -23.33
N TYR A 304 -2.02 17.18 -22.78
CA TYR A 304 -2.15 16.93 -21.35
C TYR A 304 -0.86 17.33 -20.63
N ALA A 305 -1.02 18.11 -19.55
CA ALA A 305 0.05 18.34 -18.59
C ALA A 305 0.45 17.03 -17.90
N ASP A 306 1.62 17.01 -17.28
CA ASP A 306 2.10 15.90 -16.44
C ASP A 306 1.89 14.49 -17.01
N PRO A 307 2.40 14.22 -18.24
CA PRO A 307 2.19 12.94 -18.91
C PRO A 307 2.75 11.75 -18.11
N GLN A 308 3.68 11.98 -17.19
CA GLN A 308 4.17 10.99 -16.24
C GLN A 308 3.08 10.47 -15.29
N VAL A 309 2.08 11.26 -14.94
CA VAL A 309 0.96 10.84 -14.09
C VAL A 309 0.02 9.93 -14.89
N CYS A 310 -0.29 10.27 -16.14
CA CYS A 310 -1.02 9.38 -17.05
C CYS A 310 -0.28 8.05 -17.26
N HIS A 311 1.04 8.11 -17.43
CA HIS A 311 1.91 6.93 -17.49
C HIS A 311 1.80 6.10 -16.21
N ALA A 312 1.95 6.72 -15.04
CA ALA A 312 1.82 6.02 -13.77
C ALA A 312 0.45 5.34 -13.64
N ALA A 313 -0.66 6.03 -13.96
CA ALA A 313 -2.00 5.47 -13.89
C ALA A 313 -2.15 4.21 -14.77
N ARG A 314 -1.80 4.31 -16.07
CA ARG A 314 -1.81 3.15 -16.98
C ARG A 314 -0.95 2.00 -16.46
N HIS A 315 0.21 2.32 -15.89
CA HIS A 315 1.17 1.37 -15.36
C HIS A 315 1.00 1.09 -13.85
N THR A 316 -0.14 1.43 -13.23
CA THR A 316 -0.57 0.91 -11.90
C THR A 316 -2.01 0.36 -11.91
N TYR A 317 -2.77 0.59 -12.98
CA TYR A 317 -4.11 0.05 -13.19
C TYR A 317 -4.16 -1.48 -13.04
N ASP A 318 -5.09 -1.94 -12.21
CA ASP A 318 -5.49 -3.32 -12.00
C ASP A 318 -6.83 -3.55 -12.69
N HIS A 319 -6.84 -4.42 -13.70
CA HIS A 319 -8.02 -4.61 -14.55
C HIS A 319 -9.17 -5.37 -13.88
N GLN A 320 -8.91 -6.17 -12.84
CA GLN A 320 -10.00 -6.83 -12.10
C GLN A 320 -10.60 -5.90 -11.05
N TYR A 321 -9.73 -5.18 -10.32
CA TYR A 321 -10.16 -4.15 -9.37
C TYR A 321 -10.80 -2.94 -10.08
N ALA A 322 -10.47 -2.74 -11.35
CA ALA A 322 -10.84 -1.61 -12.19
C ALA A 322 -10.35 -0.25 -11.65
N GLY A 323 -9.20 -0.23 -10.98
CA GLY A 323 -8.63 0.99 -10.39
C GLY A 323 -7.12 0.99 -10.22
N CYS A 324 -6.58 2.14 -9.83
CA CYS A 324 -5.12 2.36 -9.71
C CYS A 324 -4.59 2.18 -8.28
N GLY A 325 -5.45 1.81 -7.31
CA GLY A 325 -5.14 1.77 -5.88
C GLY A 325 -4.47 0.49 -5.36
N ASN A 326 -4.20 -0.51 -6.20
CA ASN A 326 -3.62 -1.79 -5.78
C ASN A 326 -2.20 -1.58 -5.18
N TRP A 327 -1.99 -1.97 -3.91
CA TRP A 327 -0.77 -1.59 -3.17
C TRP A 327 0.50 -2.21 -3.77
N PRO A 328 0.54 -3.54 -3.98
CA PRO A 328 1.70 -4.17 -4.61
C PRO A 328 1.98 -3.67 -6.03
N PHE A 329 0.96 -3.30 -6.80
CA PHE A 329 1.16 -2.85 -8.19
C PHE A 329 1.86 -1.49 -8.26
N ASN A 330 1.52 -0.56 -7.37
CA ASN A 330 2.21 0.74 -7.26
C ASN A 330 3.68 0.54 -6.80
N ALA A 331 3.91 -0.30 -5.78
CA ALA A 331 5.26 -0.61 -5.33
C ALA A 331 6.10 -1.32 -6.42
N ALA A 332 5.50 -2.23 -7.19
CA ALA A 332 6.15 -2.89 -8.30
C ALA A 332 6.42 -1.94 -9.47
N TYR A 333 5.51 -0.99 -9.76
CA TYR A 333 5.71 0.09 -10.73
C TYR A 333 6.92 0.95 -10.37
N ALA A 334 7.01 1.43 -9.13
CA ALA A 334 8.16 2.22 -8.67
C ALA A 334 9.48 1.46 -8.82
N ALA A 335 9.46 0.13 -8.62
CA ALA A 335 10.63 -0.73 -8.79
C ALA A 335 11.07 -0.90 -10.26
N THR A 336 10.23 -0.58 -11.25
CA THR A 336 10.63 -0.62 -12.67
C THR A 336 11.67 0.44 -13.02
N PHE A 337 11.76 1.50 -12.23
CA PHE A 337 12.76 2.54 -12.39
C PHE A 337 14.12 2.07 -11.88
N LYS A 338 15.16 2.47 -12.61
CA LYS A 338 16.54 2.07 -12.31
C LYS A 338 16.93 2.54 -10.90
N ASP A 339 17.63 1.67 -10.17
CA ASP A 339 18.12 1.94 -8.82
C ASP A 339 17.03 2.30 -7.79
N LEU A 340 15.76 1.99 -8.05
CA LEU A 340 14.65 2.16 -7.10
C LEU A 340 14.04 0.84 -6.65
N GLN A 341 13.57 0.80 -5.40
CA GLN A 341 12.76 -0.28 -4.85
C GLN A 341 11.63 0.27 -4.00
N GLY A 342 10.59 -0.54 -3.81
CA GLY A 342 9.43 -0.17 -3.01
C GLY A 342 8.97 -1.28 -2.08
N VAL A 343 8.38 -0.91 -0.95
CA VAL A 343 7.68 -1.84 -0.06
C VAL A 343 6.31 -1.30 0.29
N VAL A 344 5.39 -2.23 0.59
CA VAL A 344 4.13 -1.92 1.28
C VAL A 344 4.31 -2.35 2.73
N THR A 345 4.06 -1.45 3.67
CA THR A 345 4.16 -1.74 5.10
C THR A 345 3.11 -0.97 5.90
N ARG A 346 3.05 -1.18 7.22
CA ARG A 346 2.29 -0.35 8.16
C ARG A 346 3.24 0.33 9.13
N LEU A 347 3.06 1.62 9.35
CA LEU A 347 3.75 2.38 10.41
C LEU A 347 2.83 2.57 11.61
N GLY A 348 3.41 2.66 12.81
CA GLY A 348 2.66 2.69 14.06
C GLY A 348 2.43 4.09 14.62
N SER A 349 3.19 5.08 14.17
CA SER A 349 3.20 6.44 14.70
C SER A 349 3.72 7.46 13.69
N LEU A 350 3.47 8.77 13.91
CA LEU A 350 4.23 9.80 13.17
C LEU A 350 5.70 9.85 13.57
N THR A 351 6.10 9.35 14.75
CA THR A 351 7.52 9.24 15.14
C THR A 351 8.29 8.28 14.22
N ASP A 352 7.66 7.18 13.80
CA ASP A 352 8.22 6.28 12.78
C ASP A 352 8.42 7.02 11.46
N LEU A 353 7.44 7.86 11.09
CA LEU A 353 7.49 8.64 9.86
C LEU A 353 8.55 9.75 9.93
N GLU A 354 8.69 10.44 11.05
CA GLU A 354 9.78 11.40 11.32
C GLU A 354 11.15 10.73 11.18
N THR A 355 11.31 9.49 11.67
CA THR A 355 12.55 8.71 11.52
C THR A 355 12.92 8.53 10.05
N LEU A 356 11.94 8.24 9.19
CA LEU A 356 12.13 8.09 7.76
C LEU A 356 12.42 9.43 7.06
N ILE A 357 11.66 10.48 7.36
CA ILE A 357 11.84 11.82 6.78
C ILE A 357 13.21 12.39 7.17
N ALA A 358 13.65 12.19 8.41
CA ALA A 358 14.99 12.57 8.85
C ALA A 358 16.08 11.87 8.00
N ALA A 359 15.84 10.63 7.56
CA ALA A 359 16.73 9.91 6.64
C ALA A 359 16.54 10.24 5.15
N GLY A 360 15.67 11.21 4.83
CA GLY A 360 15.38 11.64 3.47
C GLY A 360 14.42 10.73 2.71
N ILE A 361 13.65 9.89 3.41
CA ILE A 361 12.70 8.94 2.81
C ILE A 361 11.27 9.48 2.98
N PRO A 362 10.64 10.02 1.93
CA PRO A 362 9.21 10.35 1.96
C PRO A 362 8.37 9.07 2.01
N ALA A 363 7.13 9.20 2.48
CA ALA A 363 6.19 8.07 2.53
C ALA A 363 4.85 8.46 1.91
N ILE A 364 4.17 7.49 1.33
CA ILE A 364 2.82 7.67 0.80
C ILE A 364 1.86 7.01 1.77
N THR A 365 1.04 7.80 2.45
CA THR A 365 0.14 7.36 3.51
C THR A 365 -1.29 7.22 2.99
N SER A 366 -1.96 6.16 3.41
CA SER A 366 -3.38 5.94 3.16
C SER A 366 -4.25 6.71 4.15
N GLN A 367 -5.20 7.49 3.67
CA GLN A 367 -6.10 8.31 4.47
C GLN A 367 -7.56 7.96 4.26
N SER A 368 -8.36 8.05 5.33
CA SER A 368 -9.81 7.89 5.30
C SER A 368 -10.47 8.77 6.38
N PHE A 369 -11.27 9.74 5.95
CA PHE A 369 -11.77 10.79 6.82
C PHE A 369 -13.06 11.43 6.29
N LEU A 370 -13.88 11.96 7.19
CA LEU A 370 -14.93 12.93 6.87
C LEU A 370 -14.31 14.32 6.75
N LYS A 371 -14.99 15.21 6.03
CA LYS A 371 -14.49 16.56 5.73
C LYS A 371 -14.13 17.35 6.99
N GLU A 372 -14.83 17.09 8.08
CA GLU A 372 -14.66 17.77 9.36
C GLU A 372 -13.50 17.21 10.20
N GLU A 373 -12.95 16.06 9.82
CA GLU A 373 -11.89 15.37 10.59
C GLU A 373 -10.46 15.80 10.21
N LEU A 374 -10.30 16.50 9.07
CA LEU A 374 -9.00 17.00 8.61
C LEU A 374 -9.12 18.47 8.19
N THR A 375 -8.75 19.36 9.12
CA THR A 375 -8.82 20.81 8.91
C THR A 375 -7.95 21.22 7.72
N GLY A 376 -8.51 22.02 6.82
CA GLY A 376 -7.79 22.55 5.65
C GLY A 376 -7.83 21.64 4.42
N ALA A 377 -8.30 20.40 4.53
CA ALA A 377 -8.43 19.51 3.35
C ALA A 377 -9.54 19.98 2.41
N GLY A 378 -10.71 20.35 2.95
CA GLY A 378 -11.85 20.87 2.17
C GLY A 378 -12.77 19.81 1.56
N TYR A 379 -12.44 18.52 1.72
CA TYR A 379 -13.20 17.36 1.24
C TYR A 379 -13.14 16.22 2.26
N GLY A 380 -13.95 15.17 2.06
CA GLY A 380 -13.85 13.90 2.79
C GLY A 380 -13.72 12.73 1.82
N THR A 381 -13.20 11.59 2.30
CA THR A 381 -12.91 10.42 1.46
C THR A 381 -13.00 9.10 2.24
N SER A 382 -13.42 8.03 1.56
CA SER A 382 -13.32 6.64 2.06
C SER A 382 -11.92 6.06 1.93
N GLY A 383 -11.09 6.60 1.04
CA GLY A 383 -9.71 6.17 0.78
C GLY A 383 -9.01 7.17 -0.13
N HIS A 384 -7.83 7.64 0.27
CA HIS A 384 -7.02 8.59 -0.50
C HIS A 384 -5.55 8.42 -0.15
N LEU A 385 -4.66 8.64 -1.11
CA LEU A 385 -3.22 8.56 -0.89
C LEU A 385 -2.62 9.95 -0.88
N MET A 386 -1.81 10.24 0.14
CA MET A 386 -1.08 11.51 0.27
C MET A 386 0.40 11.21 0.45
N THR A 387 1.28 12.03 -0.15
CA THR A 387 2.72 11.92 0.05
C THR A 387 3.15 12.81 1.21
N VAL A 388 3.56 12.23 2.33
CA VAL A 388 4.16 12.99 3.44
C VAL A 388 5.61 13.29 3.10
N VAL A 389 5.93 14.58 3.10
CA VAL A 389 7.25 15.11 2.69
C VAL A 389 7.97 15.79 3.84
N GLY A 390 7.32 16.02 4.97
CA GLY A 390 7.94 16.79 6.03
C GLY A 390 7.05 17.09 7.23
N PHE A 391 7.62 17.87 8.13
CA PHE A 391 6.99 18.40 9.32
C PHE A 391 7.40 19.86 9.53
N THR A 392 6.46 20.71 9.97
CA THR A 392 6.74 22.10 10.33
C THR A 392 7.49 22.21 11.67
N ALA A 393 7.91 23.42 12.05
CA ALA A 393 8.53 23.66 13.35
C ALA A 393 7.59 23.34 14.52
N GLU A 394 6.28 23.51 14.31
CA GLU A 394 5.21 23.20 15.26
C GLU A 394 4.86 21.70 15.28
N GLY A 395 5.43 20.91 14.37
CA GLY A 395 5.20 19.47 14.28
C GLY A 395 4.03 19.05 13.41
N ASP A 396 3.42 19.98 12.68
CA ASP A 396 2.33 19.71 11.75
C ASP A 396 2.85 19.01 10.49
N VAL A 397 2.01 18.15 9.90
CA VAL A 397 2.40 17.29 8.78
C VAL A 397 2.38 18.10 7.49
N ILE A 398 3.51 18.11 6.78
CA ILE A 398 3.60 18.65 5.43
C ILE A 398 3.37 17.49 4.45
N ALA A 399 2.26 17.55 3.71
CA ALA A 399 1.89 16.54 2.73
C ALA A 399 1.65 17.16 1.35
N ASN A 400 2.19 16.52 0.32
CA ASN A 400 1.75 16.72 -1.05
C ASN A 400 0.47 15.88 -1.24
N ASP A 401 -0.66 16.57 -1.25
CA ASP A 401 -1.99 16.02 -1.41
C ASP A 401 -2.42 16.12 -2.88
N PRO A 402 -2.48 15.00 -3.63
CA PRO A 402 -2.76 15.04 -5.06
C PRO A 402 -4.19 15.48 -5.39
N PHE A 403 -5.13 15.42 -4.43
CA PHE A 403 -6.49 15.92 -4.61
C PHE A 403 -6.53 17.45 -4.42
N SER A 404 -5.97 18.15 -5.40
CA SER A 404 -5.74 19.59 -5.42
C SER A 404 -6.05 20.15 -6.80
N ALA A 405 -6.55 21.38 -6.90
CA ALA A 405 -6.97 21.94 -8.19
C ALA A 405 -5.86 22.00 -9.26
N ASP A 406 -4.61 22.18 -8.83
CA ASP A 406 -3.41 22.21 -9.66
C ASP A 406 -2.17 21.85 -8.82
N ASP A 407 -1.02 21.71 -9.46
CA ASP A 407 0.26 21.35 -8.84
C ASP A 407 0.73 22.34 -7.75
N THR A 408 0.37 23.61 -7.88
CA THR A 408 0.78 24.64 -6.90
C THR A 408 0.01 24.50 -5.60
N ALA A 409 -1.23 24.02 -5.67
CA ALA A 409 -2.12 23.77 -4.53
C ALA A 409 -1.86 22.43 -3.81
N VAL A 410 -1.02 21.55 -4.36
CA VAL A 410 -0.75 20.19 -3.83
C VAL A 410 -0.11 20.21 -2.44
N ARG A 411 0.78 21.15 -2.16
CA ARG A 411 1.48 21.19 -0.87
C ARG A 411 0.56 21.74 0.22
N ARG A 412 0.21 20.91 1.19
CA ARG A 412 -0.64 21.25 2.33
C ARG A 412 0.07 21.01 3.66
N VAL A 413 -0.36 21.74 4.67
CA VAL A 413 0.05 21.56 6.07
C VAL A 413 -1.18 21.16 6.86
N TYR A 414 -1.11 20.00 7.48
CA TYR A 414 -2.20 19.42 8.25
C TYR A 414 -1.84 19.33 9.72
N ARG A 415 -2.83 19.63 10.58
CA ARG A 415 -2.67 19.50 12.02
C ARG A 415 -2.24 18.09 12.38
N ARG A 416 -1.13 17.99 13.11
CA ARG A 416 -0.51 16.70 13.47
C ARG A 416 -1.52 15.69 14.01
N ARG A 417 -2.31 16.11 15.01
CA ARG A 417 -3.23 15.24 15.72
C ARG A 417 -4.34 14.69 14.83
N GLU A 418 -4.88 15.54 13.97
CA GLU A 418 -5.94 15.17 13.03
C GLU A 418 -5.41 14.14 12.03
N PHE A 419 -4.28 14.47 11.37
CA PHE A 419 -3.63 13.61 10.38
C PHE A 419 -3.23 12.25 10.96
N GLU A 420 -2.58 12.24 12.13
CA GLU A 420 -2.15 11.01 12.81
C GLU A 420 -3.34 10.09 13.11
N ASN A 421 -4.44 10.67 13.58
CA ASN A 421 -5.61 9.90 13.95
C ASN A 421 -6.28 9.26 12.74
N ILE A 422 -6.48 10.02 11.65
CA ILE A 422 -7.14 9.51 10.46
C ILE A 422 -6.31 8.46 9.71
N TRP A 423 -4.97 8.55 9.82
CA TRP A 423 -4.05 7.59 9.22
C TRP A 423 -3.93 6.29 10.03
N LEU A 424 -3.79 6.38 11.34
CA LEU A 424 -3.40 5.21 12.14
C LEU A 424 -4.59 4.44 12.73
N ARG A 425 -5.79 5.03 12.76
CA ARG A 425 -7.00 4.33 13.23
C ARG A 425 -7.41 3.21 12.27
N THR A 426 -7.96 2.14 12.82
CA THR A 426 -8.49 0.98 12.05
C THR A 426 -10.00 1.00 11.95
N LYS A 427 -10.68 1.85 12.72
CA LYS A 427 -12.13 2.11 12.64
C LYS A 427 -12.42 3.59 12.58
N ARG A 428 -13.53 3.94 11.92
CA ARG A 428 -14.09 5.29 11.88
C ARG A 428 -15.60 5.24 11.73
N TYR A 429 -16.27 6.36 11.98
CA TYR A 429 -17.65 6.54 11.56
C TYR A 429 -17.69 7.14 10.16
N ASN A 430 -18.54 6.60 9.29
CA ASN A 430 -18.80 7.20 7.98
C ASN A 430 -19.89 8.29 8.09
N ALA A 431 -20.22 8.95 6.98
CA ALA A 431 -21.20 10.05 6.96
C ALA A 431 -22.62 9.63 7.43
N SER A 432 -22.94 8.33 7.40
CA SER A 432 -24.20 7.78 7.91
C SER A 432 -24.13 7.35 9.39
N GLY A 433 -23.02 7.61 10.08
CA GLY A 433 -22.81 7.20 11.47
C GLY A 433 -22.51 5.71 11.66
N LYS A 434 -22.27 4.95 10.58
CA LYS A 434 -21.92 3.53 10.66
C LYS A 434 -20.42 3.35 10.82
N VAL A 435 -20.03 2.32 11.57
CA VAL A 435 -18.61 1.93 11.68
C VAL A 435 -18.13 1.42 10.33
N ALA A 436 -17.07 2.04 9.84
CA ALA A 436 -16.29 1.65 8.67
C ALA A 436 -14.83 1.43 9.10
N SER A 437 -14.04 0.79 8.25
CA SER A 437 -12.61 0.63 8.52
C SER A 437 -11.86 1.96 8.33
N GLY A 438 -10.76 2.10 9.04
CA GLY A 438 -9.70 3.07 8.77
C GLY A 438 -8.52 2.36 8.11
N THR A 439 -7.47 3.11 7.81
CA THR A 439 -6.35 2.58 7.02
C THR A 439 -5.34 1.83 7.88
N GLY A 440 -5.29 2.10 9.19
CA GLY A 440 -4.44 1.38 10.14
C GLY A 440 -2.94 1.53 9.88
N GLY A 441 -2.53 2.65 9.28
CA GLY A 441 -1.12 2.97 9.07
C GLY A 441 -0.47 2.40 7.81
N VAL A 442 -1.23 1.78 6.88
CA VAL A 442 -0.64 1.29 5.61
C VAL A 442 0.01 2.46 4.85
N CYS A 443 1.19 2.19 4.30
CA CYS A 443 1.93 3.14 3.47
C CYS A 443 2.80 2.44 2.42
N TYR A 444 3.19 3.22 1.41
CA TYR A 444 4.29 2.91 0.52
C TYR A 444 5.57 3.58 1.02
N LEU A 445 6.68 2.83 1.02
CA LEU A 445 8.02 3.39 1.15
C LEU A 445 8.81 3.07 -0.11
N TYR A 446 9.21 4.10 -0.85
CA TYR A 446 10.11 3.97 -2.00
C TYR A 446 11.45 4.60 -1.66
N PHE A 447 12.52 3.89 -1.99
CA PHE A 447 13.87 4.27 -1.62
C PHE A 447 14.89 3.67 -2.59
N PRO A 448 16.15 4.14 -2.60
CA PRO A 448 17.17 3.60 -3.48
C PRO A 448 17.37 2.09 -3.28
N ALA A 449 17.65 1.38 -4.38
CA ALA A 449 18.03 -0.03 -4.37
C ALA A 449 19.28 -0.30 -3.52
N ARG A 450 20.09 0.74 -3.29
CA ARG A 450 21.26 0.77 -2.42
C ARG A 450 21.14 1.96 -1.46
N PRO A 451 20.41 1.81 -0.35
CA PRO A 451 20.28 2.88 0.62
C PRO A 451 21.61 3.16 1.31
N THR A 452 21.78 4.39 1.79
CA THR A 452 22.89 4.75 2.68
C THR A 452 22.75 4.06 4.04
N ALA A 453 23.83 3.98 4.82
CA ALA A 453 23.77 3.41 6.17
C ALA A 453 22.70 4.10 7.05
N ARG A 454 22.56 5.44 6.94
CA ARG A 454 21.50 6.20 7.65
C ARG A 454 20.10 5.75 7.25
N GLN A 455 19.87 5.54 5.96
CA GLN A 455 18.58 5.06 5.44
C GLN A 455 18.30 3.61 5.87
N CYS A 456 19.30 2.73 5.83
CA CYS A 456 19.16 1.36 6.33
C CYS A 456 18.78 1.34 7.81
N MET A 457 19.41 2.16 8.65
CA MET A 457 19.05 2.26 10.07
C MET A 457 17.63 2.77 10.27
N ALA A 458 17.20 3.80 9.53
CA ALA A 458 15.85 4.34 9.63
C ALA A 458 14.78 3.33 9.17
N LEU A 459 15.01 2.64 8.04
CA LEU A 459 14.12 1.59 7.55
C LEU A 459 14.04 0.41 8.54
N ALA A 460 15.18 -0.04 9.09
CA ALA A 460 15.20 -1.10 10.08
C ALA A 460 14.48 -0.71 11.39
N ALA A 461 14.60 0.55 11.82
CA ALA A 461 13.92 1.07 13.01
C ALA A 461 12.40 0.97 12.90
N VAL A 462 11.85 1.14 11.70
CA VAL A 462 10.42 1.00 11.41
C VAL A 462 10.02 -0.39 10.92
N GLY A 463 10.89 -1.40 11.09
CA GLY A 463 10.59 -2.79 10.78
C GLY A 463 10.76 -3.18 9.30
N VAL A 464 11.44 -2.38 8.48
CA VAL A 464 11.74 -2.68 7.08
C VAL A 464 13.23 -3.02 6.92
N PRO A 465 13.65 -4.28 7.08
CA PRO A 465 15.02 -4.69 6.77
C PRO A 465 15.34 -4.51 5.28
N VAL A 466 16.59 -4.16 5.00
CA VAL A 466 17.09 -3.82 3.65
C VAL A 466 18.25 -4.69 3.24
#